data_AF-A0A1G3PPE2-F1
#
_entry.id   AF-A0A1G3PPE2-F1
#
_cell.length_a   1.000
_cell.length_b   1.000
_cell.length_c   1.000
_cell.angle_alpha   90.00
_cell.angle_beta   90.00
_cell.angle_gamma   90.00
#
_symmetry.space_group_name_H-M   'P 1'
#
loop_
_entity.id
_entity.type
_entity.pdbx_description
1 polymer ?
#
loop_
_entity_poly.entity_id
_entity_poly.type
_entity_poly.pdbx_seq_one_letter_code
_entity_poly.pdbx_strand_id
1 'polypeptide(L)'
;MKRRLIFFLLLFFCTGVYALEITDVRDIYLKAVKELAENNLSEAISGFKTVTAIKDIAPGSKEALIRYQARAYYFLGDAYFMEKDYVQAVQNYEIVVKNYQDSEIYTKALYKLGRALILDNLYSDGIKILNDYIAKYGDKDSLGDNALYWLARGFMGLKDYHVALNTMELILNKYPDTALAYDIRGFIDKLQSIINAEAEQDKKVETMISEVDQLKEKNLKLAKEKELLEKISELLLIKQRLLEIKAEKISLLIQIKEQRSAQ
;
A
#
# COMPACT_ATOMS: atom_id res chain seq x y z
N MET A 1 -24.79 -62.58 -63.83
CA MET A 1 -23.66 -63.12 -63.04
C MET A 1 -22.64 -61.99 -62.84
N LYS A 2 -22.43 -61.54 -61.59
CA LYS A 2 -21.42 -60.56 -61.08
C LYS A 2 -21.55 -59.11 -61.63
N ARG A 3 -22.05 -58.08 -60.92
CA ARG A 3 -21.69 -57.46 -59.60
C ARG A 3 -20.20 -57.17 -59.41
N ARG A 4 -19.78 -55.94 -59.73
CA ARG A 4 -18.72 -55.08 -59.13
C ARG A 4 -19.06 -53.64 -59.58
N LEU A 5 -19.61 -52.70 -58.81
CA LEU A 5 -19.24 -52.10 -57.52
C LEU A 5 -17.75 -51.76 -57.43
N ILE A 6 -17.47 -50.52 -57.01
CA ILE A 6 -16.19 -49.91 -56.56
C ILE A 6 -15.49 -49.07 -57.64
N PHE A 7 -15.15 -47.79 -57.46
CA PHE A 7 -15.22 -46.89 -56.31
C PHE A 7 -15.18 -45.43 -56.82
N PHE A 8 -15.90 -44.56 -56.11
CA PHE A 8 -15.70 -43.12 -56.08
C PHE A 8 -14.22 -42.79 -55.88
N LEU A 9 -13.63 -42.02 -56.80
CA LEU A 9 -12.38 -41.30 -56.54
C LEU A 9 -12.74 -39.82 -56.51
N LEU A 10 -13.44 -39.44 -55.43
CA LEU A 10 -13.49 -38.06 -54.96
C LEU A 10 -12.05 -37.69 -54.59
N LEU A 11 -11.34 -37.08 -55.55
CA LEU A 11 -10.23 -36.17 -55.28
C LEU A 11 -10.83 -34.98 -54.53
N PHE A 12 -11.11 -35.17 -53.25
CA PHE A 12 -11.07 -34.07 -52.30
C PHE A 12 -9.61 -33.62 -52.27
N PHE A 13 -9.30 -32.66 -53.13
CA PHE A 13 -8.25 -31.68 -52.85
C PHE A 13 -8.68 -30.96 -51.57
N CYS A 14 -8.51 -31.64 -50.44
CA CYS A 14 -8.47 -30.99 -49.15
C CYS A 14 -7.13 -30.26 -49.20
N THR A 15 -7.15 -29.00 -49.64
CA THR A 15 -6.12 -28.04 -49.27
C THR A 15 -6.21 -27.96 -47.75
N GLY A 16 -5.59 -28.93 -47.08
CA GLY A 16 -5.45 -28.95 -45.66
C GLY A 16 -4.69 -27.69 -45.33
N VAL A 17 -5.40 -26.68 -44.85
CA VAL A 17 -4.82 -25.65 -44.01
C VAL A 17 -4.02 -26.45 -42.98
N TYR A 18 -2.69 -26.42 -43.07
CA TYR A 18 -1.82 -27.10 -42.12
C TYR A 18 -2.21 -26.53 -40.76
N ALA A 19 -2.99 -27.29 -40.00
CA ALA A 19 -3.36 -26.91 -38.67
C ALA A 19 -2.05 -26.88 -37.88
N LEU A 20 -1.78 -25.76 -37.21
CA LEU A 20 -0.60 -25.64 -36.37
C LEU A 20 -0.58 -26.83 -35.39
N GLU A 21 0.52 -27.56 -35.35
CA GLU A 21 0.64 -28.72 -34.47
C GLU A 21 1.11 -28.26 -33.09
N ILE A 22 0.77 -29.04 -32.05
CA ILE A 22 1.18 -28.70 -30.69
C ILE A 22 2.70 -28.73 -30.51
N THR A 23 3.41 -29.49 -31.34
CA THR A 23 4.87 -29.52 -31.38
C THR A 23 5.45 -28.17 -31.78
N ASP A 24 4.82 -27.47 -32.72
CA ASP A 24 5.28 -26.15 -33.18
C ASP A 24 5.15 -25.13 -32.05
N VAL A 25 4.02 -25.15 -31.32
CA VAL A 25 3.79 -24.30 -30.14
C VAL A 25 4.83 -24.57 -29.06
N ARG A 26 5.10 -25.86 -28.78
CA ARG A 26 6.10 -26.28 -27.81
C ARG A 26 7.48 -25.75 -28.19
N ASP A 27 7.87 -25.85 -29.45
CA ASP A 27 9.21 -25.48 -29.90
C ASP A 27 9.42 -23.96 -29.83
N ILE A 28 8.40 -23.16 -30.19
CA ILE A 28 8.40 -21.70 -29.99
C ILE A 28 8.53 -21.36 -28.50
N TYR A 29 7.74 -22.03 -27.66
CA TYR A 29 7.76 -21.82 -26.21
C TYR A 29 9.13 -22.17 -25.59
N LEU A 30 9.71 -23.33 -25.95
CA LEU A 30 11.00 -23.77 -25.43
C LEU A 30 12.13 -22.83 -25.87
N LYS A 31 12.09 -22.32 -27.11
CA LYS A 31 13.01 -21.29 -27.56
C LYS A 31 12.87 -20.03 -26.70
N ALA A 32 11.65 -19.52 -26.48
CA ALA A 32 11.43 -18.33 -25.66
C ALA A 32 11.93 -18.50 -24.21
N VAL A 33 11.71 -19.67 -23.59
CA VAL A 33 12.23 -20.00 -22.25
C VAL A 33 13.76 -20.01 -22.24
N LYS A 34 14.39 -20.55 -23.30
CA LYS A 34 15.84 -20.55 -23.43
C LYS A 34 16.38 -19.11 -23.52
N GLU A 35 15.80 -18.27 -24.37
CA GLU A 35 16.19 -16.87 -24.51
C GLU A 35 16.03 -16.12 -23.17
N LEU A 36 14.95 -16.39 -22.42
CA LEU A 36 14.76 -15.81 -21.09
C LEU A 36 15.88 -16.22 -20.12
N ALA A 37 16.29 -17.49 -20.14
CA ALA A 37 17.39 -18.00 -19.33
C ALA A 37 18.76 -17.41 -19.74
N GLU A 38 18.93 -17.08 -21.02
CA GLU A 38 20.10 -16.39 -21.56
C GLU A 38 20.03 -14.86 -21.38
N ASN A 39 18.97 -14.35 -20.74
CA ASN A 39 18.70 -12.93 -20.51
C ASN A 39 18.51 -12.11 -21.80
N ASN A 40 18.14 -12.77 -22.90
CA ASN A 40 17.75 -12.15 -24.17
C ASN A 40 16.25 -11.79 -24.10
N LEU A 41 15.93 -10.74 -23.34
CA LEU A 41 14.56 -10.41 -22.93
C LEU A 41 13.65 -10.06 -24.13
N SER A 42 14.16 -9.36 -25.13
CA SER A 42 13.40 -8.99 -26.33
C SER A 42 12.93 -10.23 -27.11
N GLU A 43 13.83 -11.18 -27.34
CA GLU A 43 13.58 -12.43 -28.05
C GLU A 43 12.63 -13.34 -27.25
N ALA A 44 12.83 -13.41 -25.93
CA ALA A 44 11.94 -14.13 -25.02
C ALA A 44 10.51 -13.58 -25.07
N ILE A 45 10.36 -12.26 -24.91
CA ILE A 45 9.06 -11.57 -24.97
C ILE A 45 8.37 -11.81 -26.31
N SER A 46 9.12 -11.69 -27.42
CA SER A 46 8.59 -11.95 -28.76
C SER A 46 8.06 -13.38 -28.93
N GLY A 47 8.84 -14.37 -28.46
CA GLY A 47 8.45 -15.77 -28.52
C GLY A 47 7.21 -16.08 -27.66
N PHE A 48 7.15 -15.57 -26.43
CA PHE A 48 5.97 -15.76 -25.58
C PHE A 48 4.73 -15.05 -26.12
N LYS A 49 4.85 -13.83 -26.66
CA LYS A 49 3.74 -13.14 -27.35
C LYS A 49 3.23 -13.93 -28.55
N THR A 50 4.12 -14.61 -29.26
CA THR A 50 3.73 -15.50 -30.35
C THR A 50 2.87 -16.64 -29.82
N VAL A 51 3.28 -17.30 -28.73
CA VAL A 51 2.50 -18.39 -28.10
C VAL A 51 1.12 -17.92 -27.63
N THR A 52 1.03 -16.75 -26.99
CA THR A 52 -0.24 -16.22 -26.48
C THR A 52 -1.20 -15.74 -27.56
N ALA A 53 -0.68 -15.39 -28.75
CA ALA A 53 -1.48 -14.95 -29.90
C ALA A 53 -2.13 -16.11 -30.69
N ILE A 54 -1.68 -17.35 -30.49
CA ILE A 54 -2.22 -18.53 -31.20
C ILE A 54 -3.66 -18.79 -30.75
N LYS A 55 -4.60 -18.78 -31.69
CA LYS A 55 -6.03 -19.07 -31.43
C LYS A 55 -6.49 -20.38 -32.05
N ASP A 56 -5.95 -20.71 -33.21
CA ASP A 56 -6.32 -21.88 -34.00
C ASP A 56 -5.24 -22.95 -33.89
N ILE A 57 -5.64 -24.17 -33.51
CA ILE A 57 -4.75 -25.33 -33.36
C ILE A 57 -5.55 -26.60 -33.67
N ALA A 58 -4.86 -27.71 -33.92
CA ALA A 58 -5.51 -29.01 -34.09
C ALA A 58 -6.50 -29.31 -32.94
N PRO A 59 -7.74 -29.79 -33.20
CA PRO A 59 -8.81 -29.88 -32.19
C PRO A 59 -8.44 -30.63 -30.90
N GLY A 60 -7.58 -31.66 -30.97
CA GLY A 60 -7.11 -32.43 -29.81
C GLY A 60 -6.00 -31.76 -28.99
N SER A 61 -5.55 -30.57 -29.39
CA SER A 61 -4.41 -29.87 -28.81
C SER A 61 -4.82 -28.63 -28.01
N LYS A 62 -6.11 -28.33 -27.90
CA LYS A 62 -6.62 -27.09 -27.28
C LYS A 62 -6.23 -26.98 -25.81
N GLU A 63 -6.38 -28.06 -25.04
CA GLU A 63 -6.02 -28.08 -23.62
C GLU A 63 -4.51 -27.92 -23.42
N ALA A 64 -3.71 -28.50 -24.32
CA ALA A 64 -2.26 -28.33 -24.30
C ALA A 64 -1.86 -26.89 -24.63
N LEU A 65 -2.51 -26.28 -25.62
CA LEU A 65 -2.32 -24.87 -25.95
C LEU A 65 -2.65 -23.97 -24.75
N ILE A 66 -3.77 -24.19 -24.07
CA ILE A 66 -4.16 -23.43 -22.87
C ILE A 66 -3.06 -23.51 -21.79
N ARG A 67 -2.45 -24.68 -21.58
CA ARG A 67 -1.31 -24.82 -20.65
C ARG A 67 -0.09 -24.02 -21.11
N TYR A 68 0.24 -24.05 -22.40
CA TYR A 68 1.35 -23.24 -22.93
C TYR A 68 1.06 -21.73 -22.84
N GLN A 69 -0.17 -21.30 -23.09
CA GLN A 69 -0.57 -19.90 -22.97
C GLN A 69 -0.50 -19.42 -21.52
N ALA A 70 -0.99 -20.21 -20.56
CA ALA A 70 -0.87 -19.89 -19.14
C ALA A 70 0.60 -19.70 -18.72
N ARG A 71 1.48 -20.62 -19.13
CA ARG A 71 2.93 -20.52 -18.85
C ARG A 71 3.58 -19.35 -19.60
N ALA A 72 3.19 -19.09 -20.85
CA ALA A 72 3.72 -17.97 -21.64
C ALA A 72 3.35 -16.62 -21.04
N TYR A 73 2.11 -16.42 -20.58
CA TYR A 73 1.73 -15.21 -19.84
C TYR A 73 2.51 -15.08 -18.53
N TYR A 74 2.69 -16.17 -17.78
CA TYR A 74 3.53 -16.16 -16.59
C TYR A 74 4.98 -15.72 -16.91
N PHE A 75 5.61 -16.29 -17.95
CA PHE A 75 6.98 -15.95 -18.31
C PHE A 75 7.12 -14.57 -18.99
N LEU A 76 6.08 -14.06 -19.65
CA LEU A 76 6.02 -12.65 -20.05
C LEU A 76 6.07 -11.75 -18.82
N GLY A 77 5.28 -12.10 -17.80
CA GLY A 77 5.34 -11.41 -16.51
C GLY A 77 6.76 -11.44 -15.92
N ASP A 78 7.45 -12.58 -15.97
CA ASP A 78 8.83 -12.70 -15.50
C ASP A 78 9.81 -11.84 -16.31
N ALA A 79 9.71 -11.85 -17.64
CA ALA A 79 10.57 -11.06 -18.51
C ALA A 79 10.40 -9.56 -18.24
N TYR A 80 9.17 -9.06 -18.20
CA TYR A 80 8.90 -7.66 -17.87
C TYR A 80 9.32 -7.28 -16.45
N PHE A 81 9.16 -8.22 -15.51
CA PHE A 81 9.65 -8.03 -14.14
C PHE A 81 11.19 -7.87 -14.11
N MET A 82 11.93 -8.63 -14.93
CA MET A 82 13.38 -8.50 -15.06
C MET A 82 13.79 -7.16 -15.69
N GLU A 83 12.98 -6.62 -16.61
CA GLU A 83 13.13 -5.27 -17.16
C GLU A 83 12.75 -4.15 -16.16
N LYS A 84 12.20 -4.52 -15.00
CA LYS A 84 11.58 -3.60 -14.02
C LYS A 84 10.36 -2.85 -14.56
N ASP A 85 9.78 -3.31 -15.67
CA ASP A 85 8.47 -2.87 -16.14
C ASP A 85 7.39 -3.61 -15.35
N TYR A 86 7.16 -3.14 -14.12
CA TYR A 86 6.21 -3.79 -13.22
C TYR A 86 4.76 -3.65 -13.72
N VAL A 87 4.45 -2.62 -14.48
CA VAL A 87 3.12 -2.43 -15.09
C VAL A 87 2.83 -3.57 -16.07
N GLN A 88 3.73 -3.85 -17.01
CA GLN A 88 3.57 -4.97 -17.94
C GLN A 88 3.63 -6.32 -17.21
N ALA A 89 4.47 -6.44 -16.17
CA ALA A 89 4.52 -7.66 -15.37
C ALA A 89 3.17 -7.97 -14.71
N VAL A 90 2.57 -6.98 -14.04
CA VAL A 90 1.25 -7.06 -13.41
C VAL A 90 0.20 -7.50 -14.44
N GLN A 91 0.11 -6.82 -15.58
CA GLN A 91 -0.88 -7.14 -16.63
C GLN A 91 -0.81 -8.62 -17.06
N ASN A 92 0.39 -9.15 -17.26
CA ASN A 92 0.56 -10.53 -17.70
C ASN A 92 0.28 -11.55 -16.59
N TYR A 93 0.67 -11.30 -15.35
CA TYR A 93 0.31 -12.18 -14.23
C TYR A 93 -1.20 -12.16 -13.94
N GLU A 94 -1.86 -11.00 -14.05
CA GLU A 94 -3.32 -10.87 -13.90
C GLU A 94 -4.08 -11.73 -14.91
N ILE A 95 -3.60 -11.80 -16.16
CA ILE A 95 -4.20 -12.67 -17.18
C ILE A 95 -4.19 -14.14 -16.72
N VAL A 96 -3.09 -14.60 -16.11
CA VAL A 96 -2.99 -15.96 -15.54
C VAL A 96 -4.00 -16.15 -14.41
N VAL A 97 -3.99 -15.24 -13.43
CA VAL A 97 -4.85 -15.33 -12.24
C VAL A 97 -6.33 -15.26 -12.60
N LYS A 98 -6.70 -14.45 -13.60
CA LYS A 98 -8.10 -14.30 -14.01
C LYS A 98 -8.60 -15.47 -14.85
N ASN A 99 -7.82 -15.93 -15.82
CA ASN A 99 -8.30 -16.80 -16.89
C ASN A 99 -7.81 -18.26 -16.81
N TYR A 100 -6.81 -18.55 -15.97
CA TYR A 100 -6.16 -19.87 -15.91
C TYR A 100 -6.08 -20.42 -14.49
N GLN A 101 -7.19 -20.33 -13.74
CA GLN A 101 -7.27 -20.70 -12.31
C GLN A 101 -6.97 -22.17 -12.03
N ASP A 102 -7.29 -23.07 -12.97
CA ASP A 102 -7.01 -24.51 -12.86
C ASP A 102 -5.59 -24.89 -13.31
N SER A 103 -4.79 -23.91 -13.77
CA SER A 103 -3.44 -24.17 -14.23
C SER A 103 -2.49 -24.39 -13.06
N GLU A 104 -1.57 -25.33 -13.21
CA GLU A 104 -0.46 -25.58 -12.27
C GLU A 104 0.40 -24.33 -11.97
N ILE A 105 0.38 -23.31 -12.84
CA ILE A 105 1.14 -22.07 -12.68
C ILE A 105 0.37 -20.98 -11.92
N TYR A 106 -0.92 -21.19 -11.67
CA TYR A 106 -1.82 -20.21 -11.04
C TYR A 106 -1.26 -19.69 -9.71
N THR A 107 -0.91 -20.59 -8.80
CA THR A 107 -0.43 -20.24 -7.45
C THR A 107 0.84 -19.38 -7.51
N LYS A 108 1.79 -19.74 -8.39
CA LYS A 108 3.02 -18.96 -8.59
C LYS A 108 2.73 -17.58 -9.19
N ALA A 109 1.81 -17.51 -10.15
CA ALA A 109 1.39 -16.25 -10.76
C ALA A 109 0.68 -15.33 -9.76
N LEU A 110 -0.16 -15.89 -8.87
CA LEU A 110 -0.85 -15.14 -7.82
C LEU A 110 0.13 -14.47 -6.85
N TYR A 111 1.13 -15.22 -6.39
CA TYR A 111 2.23 -14.65 -5.59
C TYR A 111 2.99 -13.55 -6.35
N LYS A 112 3.42 -13.82 -7.58
CA LYS A 112 4.20 -12.87 -8.38
C LYS A 112 3.40 -11.61 -8.74
N LEU A 113 2.10 -11.73 -8.97
CA LEU A 113 1.19 -10.60 -9.15
C LEU A 113 1.21 -9.71 -7.92
N GLY A 114 0.99 -10.29 -6.73
CA GLY A 114 1.04 -9.55 -5.47
C GLY A 114 2.36 -8.81 -5.28
N ARG A 115 3.48 -9.50 -5.50
CA ARG A 115 4.83 -8.89 -5.45
C ARG A 115 5.01 -7.76 -6.47
N ALA A 116 4.58 -7.95 -7.71
CA ALA A 116 4.72 -6.96 -8.77
C ALA A 116 3.89 -5.70 -8.48
N LEU A 117 2.67 -5.86 -7.96
CA LEU A 117 1.82 -4.75 -7.51
C LEU A 117 2.50 -3.92 -6.41
N ILE A 118 3.11 -4.57 -5.41
CA ILE A 118 3.86 -3.87 -4.36
C ILE A 118 5.03 -3.07 -4.94
N LEU A 119 5.75 -3.63 -5.93
CA LEU A 119 6.88 -2.96 -6.58
C LEU A 119 6.45 -1.83 -7.52
N ASP A 120 5.24 -1.90 -8.07
CA ASP A 120 4.61 -0.82 -8.83
C ASP A 120 3.96 0.26 -7.91
N ASN A 121 4.15 0.15 -6.59
CA ASN A 121 3.57 1.01 -5.56
C ASN A 121 2.04 0.95 -5.45
N LEU A 122 1.40 -0.06 -6.05
CA LEU A 122 -0.01 -0.38 -5.88
C LEU A 122 -0.20 -1.22 -4.62
N TYR A 123 0.14 -0.64 -3.47
CA TYR A 123 0.28 -1.38 -2.21
C TYR A 123 -1.01 -2.07 -1.77
N SER A 124 -2.14 -1.37 -1.81
CA SER A 124 -3.44 -1.92 -1.37
C SER A 124 -3.87 -3.13 -2.21
N ASP A 125 -3.66 -3.09 -3.53
CA ASP A 125 -4.00 -4.19 -4.43
C ASP A 125 -3.06 -5.38 -4.21
N GLY A 126 -1.75 -5.12 -4.09
CA GLY A 126 -0.77 -6.18 -3.81
C GLY A 126 -1.02 -6.85 -2.45
N ILE A 127 -1.35 -6.08 -1.40
CA ILE A 127 -1.74 -6.60 -0.08
C ILE A 127 -2.96 -7.51 -0.20
N LYS A 128 -3.99 -7.10 -0.94
CA LYS A 128 -5.20 -7.90 -1.14
C LYS A 128 -4.88 -9.24 -1.82
N ILE A 129 -4.07 -9.22 -2.88
CA ILE A 129 -3.66 -10.43 -3.61
C ILE A 129 -2.82 -11.36 -2.72
N LEU A 130 -1.86 -10.81 -1.96
CA LEU A 130 -1.01 -11.61 -1.08
C LEU A 130 -1.78 -12.19 0.11
N ASN A 131 -2.76 -11.46 0.66
CA ASN A 131 -3.64 -12.00 1.71
C ASN A 131 -4.45 -13.20 1.20
N ASP A 132 -5.01 -13.13 -0.02
CA ASP A 132 -5.73 -14.25 -0.63
C ASP A 132 -4.79 -15.45 -0.83
N TYR A 133 -3.57 -15.20 -1.30
CA TYR A 133 -2.54 -16.21 -1.44
C TYR A 133 -2.22 -16.89 -0.11
N ILE A 134 -1.92 -16.11 0.94
CA ILE A 134 -1.54 -16.64 2.25
C ILE A 134 -2.68 -17.45 2.87
N ALA A 135 -3.91 -16.96 2.77
CA ALA A 135 -5.08 -17.65 3.32
C ALA A 135 -5.34 -19.02 2.67
N LYS A 136 -5.11 -19.15 1.35
CA LYS A 136 -5.39 -20.38 0.60
C LYS A 136 -4.21 -21.35 0.53
N TYR A 137 -3.00 -20.81 0.39
CA TYR A 137 -1.81 -21.56 -0.01
C TYR A 137 -0.61 -21.37 0.92
N GLY A 138 -0.65 -20.41 1.86
CA GLY A 138 0.53 -19.99 2.64
C GLY A 138 1.30 -21.15 3.27
N ASP A 139 0.62 -22.06 3.97
CA ASP A 139 1.28 -23.19 4.65
C ASP A 139 1.51 -24.42 3.73
N LYS A 140 1.00 -24.38 2.49
CA LYS A 140 1.03 -25.49 1.52
C LYS A 140 2.03 -25.28 0.38
N ASP A 141 2.39 -24.03 0.11
CA ASP A 141 3.29 -23.64 -0.96
C ASP A 141 4.60 -23.07 -0.39
N SER A 142 5.71 -23.42 -1.02
CA SER A 142 7.06 -22.99 -0.63
C SER A 142 7.27 -21.47 -0.61
N LEU A 143 6.40 -20.67 -1.22
CA LEU A 143 6.49 -19.21 -1.27
C LEU A 143 5.72 -18.53 -0.12
N GLY A 144 5.21 -19.27 0.86
CA GLY A 144 4.45 -18.72 1.99
C GLY A 144 5.20 -17.65 2.79
N ASP A 145 6.47 -17.90 3.11
CA ASP A 145 7.35 -16.97 3.83
C ASP A 145 7.65 -15.71 3.00
N ASN A 146 7.93 -15.90 1.72
CA ASN A 146 8.15 -14.83 0.75
C ASN A 146 6.89 -13.97 0.55
N ALA A 147 5.70 -14.59 0.51
CA ALA A 147 4.44 -13.88 0.40
C ALA A 147 4.19 -12.98 1.62
N LEU A 148 4.47 -13.48 2.83
CA LEU A 148 4.41 -12.69 4.05
C LEU A 148 5.44 -11.54 4.04
N TYR A 149 6.64 -11.77 3.52
CA TYR A 149 7.63 -10.71 3.37
C TYR A 149 7.13 -9.60 2.46
N TRP A 150 6.61 -9.93 1.27
CA TRP A 150 6.06 -8.92 0.36
C TRP A 150 4.80 -8.25 0.92
N LEU A 151 3.99 -8.96 1.71
CA LEU A 151 2.84 -8.40 2.41
C LEU A 151 3.29 -7.34 3.43
N ALA A 152 4.27 -7.66 4.26
CA ALA A 152 4.86 -6.71 5.20
C ALA A 152 5.45 -5.50 4.47
N ARG A 153 6.15 -5.71 3.34
CA ARG A 153 6.65 -4.62 2.48
C ARG A 153 5.54 -3.75 1.91
N GLY A 154 4.37 -4.32 1.59
CA GLY A 154 3.18 -3.57 1.21
C GLY A 154 2.68 -2.67 2.33
N PHE A 155 2.54 -3.20 3.55
CA PHE A 155 2.16 -2.40 4.72
C PHE A 155 3.17 -1.29 5.02
N MET A 156 4.47 -1.55 4.85
CA MET A 156 5.50 -0.49 4.94
C MET A 156 5.30 0.60 3.88
N GLY A 157 4.90 0.24 2.66
CA GLY A 157 4.58 1.20 1.59
C GLY A 157 3.40 2.10 1.95
N LEU A 158 2.40 1.55 2.66
CA LEU A 158 1.29 2.30 3.24
C LEU A 158 1.64 3.05 4.53
N LYS A 159 2.87 2.86 5.06
CA LYS A 159 3.33 3.35 6.37
C LYS A 159 2.59 2.77 7.58
N ASP A 160 1.90 1.65 7.40
CA ASP A 160 1.31 0.88 8.50
C ASP A 160 2.39 0.04 9.19
N TYR A 161 3.36 0.71 9.82
CA TYR A 161 4.57 0.07 10.35
C TYR A 161 4.28 -0.96 11.45
N HIS A 162 3.24 -0.75 12.26
CA HIS A 162 2.80 -1.73 13.25
C HIS A 162 2.33 -3.04 12.60
N VAL A 163 1.53 -2.95 11.53
CA VAL A 163 1.04 -4.14 10.82
C VAL A 163 2.19 -4.82 10.08
N ALA A 164 3.08 -4.04 9.48
CA ALA A 164 4.30 -4.56 8.87
C ALA A 164 5.16 -5.33 9.88
N LEU A 165 5.38 -4.76 11.08
CA LEU A 165 6.14 -5.39 12.16
C LEU A 165 5.52 -6.72 12.58
N ASN A 166 4.23 -6.74 12.88
CA ASN A 166 3.52 -7.98 13.26
C ASN A 166 3.60 -9.04 12.15
N THR A 167 3.53 -8.61 10.88
CA THR A 167 3.66 -9.51 9.73
C THR A 167 5.07 -10.10 9.62
N MET A 168 6.11 -9.30 9.88
CA MET A 168 7.49 -9.78 9.92
C MET A 168 7.74 -10.75 11.08
N GLU A 169 7.19 -10.47 12.27
CA GLU A 169 7.27 -11.36 13.43
C GLU A 169 6.57 -12.70 13.16
N LEU A 170 5.46 -12.69 12.41
CA LEU A 170 4.78 -13.91 11.98
C LEU A 170 5.69 -14.81 11.11
N ILE A 171 6.58 -14.23 10.29
CA ILE A 171 7.57 -15.00 9.51
C ILE A 171 8.50 -15.75 10.45
N LEU A 172 9.03 -15.09 11.48
CA LEU A 172 9.93 -15.72 12.46
C LEU A 172 9.25 -16.84 13.24
N ASN A 173 7.95 -16.73 13.49
CA ASN A 173 7.18 -17.74 14.21
C ASN A 173 6.84 -18.95 13.30
N LYS A 174 6.32 -18.70 12.10
CA LYS A 174 5.89 -19.76 11.18
C LYS A 174 7.03 -20.43 10.42
N TYR A 175 8.12 -19.71 10.16
CA TYR A 175 9.23 -20.14 9.31
C TYR A 175 10.59 -19.89 9.97
N PRO A 176 10.83 -20.37 11.21
CA PRO A 176 12.01 -20.00 12.00
C PRO A 176 13.36 -20.40 11.37
N ASP A 177 13.37 -21.46 10.55
CA ASP A 177 14.60 -22.08 10.02
C ASP A 177 14.88 -21.72 8.54
N THR A 178 14.28 -20.65 8.01
CA THR A 178 14.54 -20.19 6.64
C THR A 178 15.66 -19.15 6.60
N ALA A 179 16.38 -19.07 5.47
CA ALA A 179 17.36 -18.00 5.25
C ALA A 179 16.71 -16.60 5.41
N LEU A 180 15.45 -16.47 4.97
CA LEU A 180 14.68 -15.25 5.13
C LEU A 180 14.51 -14.86 6.60
N ALA A 181 14.22 -15.81 7.51
CA ALA A 181 14.06 -15.52 8.92
C ALA A 181 15.31 -14.91 9.58
N TYR A 182 16.50 -15.23 9.09
CA TYR A 182 17.72 -14.56 9.54
C TYR A 182 17.72 -13.07 9.16
N ASP A 183 17.38 -12.76 7.91
CA ASP A 183 17.33 -11.39 7.38
C ASP A 183 16.19 -10.56 7.99
N ILE A 184 15.07 -11.19 8.36
CA ILE A 184 13.90 -10.51 8.96
C ILE A 184 14.24 -9.76 10.25
N ARG A 185 15.16 -10.26 11.07
CA ARG A 185 15.49 -9.62 12.37
C ARG A 185 15.97 -8.17 12.18
N GLY A 186 16.84 -7.92 11.20
CA GLY A 186 17.31 -6.56 10.92
C GLY A 186 16.20 -5.64 10.41
N PHE A 187 15.21 -6.17 9.68
CA PHE A 187 14.04 -5.40 9.26
C PHE A 187 13.12 -5.05 10.45
N ILE A 188 12.94 -5.98 11.40
CA ILE A 188 12.18 -5.77 12.64
C ILE A 188 12.81 -4.65 13.48
N ASP A 189 14.12 -4.70 13.72
CA ASP A 189 14.81 -3.67 14.51
C ASP A 189 14.63 -2.28 13.89
N LYS A 190 14.71 -2.19 12.56
CA LYS A 190 14.46 -0.95 11.82
C LYS A 190 13.02 -0.47 11.98
N LEU A 191 12.03 -1.37 11.87
CA LEU A 191 10.62 -1.02 12.04
C LEU A 191 10.31 -0.54 13.46
N GLN A 192 10.84 -1.23 14.47
CA GLN A 192 10.70 -0.83 15.88
C GLN A 192 11.30 0.55 16.14
N SER A 193 12.46 0.85 15.54
CA SER A 193 13.07 2.18 15.62
C SER A 193 12.17 3.28 15.05
N ILE A 194 11.56 3.04 13.88
CA ILE A 194 10.61 3.98 13.26
C ILE A 194 9.40 4.19 14.16
N ILE A 195 8.78 3.11 14.64
CA ILE A 195 7.61 3.16 15.52
C ILE A 195 7.91 3.92 16.82
N ASN A 196 9.06 3.66 17.44
CA ASN A 196 9.45 4.33 18.67
C ASN A 196 9.69 5.83 18.45
N ALA A 197 10.29 6.22 17.32
CA ALA A 197 10.49 7.62 16.97
C ALA A 197 9.16 8.36 16.75
N GLU A 198 8.19 7.72 16.08
CA GLU A 198 6.83 8.25 15.91
C GLU A 198 6.13 8.42 17.26
N ALA A 199 6.20 7.41 18.13
CA ALA A 199 5.61 7.48 19.47
C ALA A 199 6.25 8.57 20.35
N GLU A 200 7.56 8.79 20.26
CA GLU A 200 8.25 9.87 20.98
C GLU A 200 7.81 11.25 20.47
N GLN A 201 7.66 11.40 19.16
CA GLN A 201 7.16 12.62 18.54
C GLN A 201 5.71 12.91 18.97
N ASP A 202 4.83 11.92 18.97
CA ASP A 202 3.44 12.05 19.39
C ASP A 202 3.33 12.45 20.86
N LYS A 203 4.11 11.81 21.73
CA LYS A 203 4.18 12.17 23.16
C LYS A 203 4.65 13.61 23.37
N LYS A 204 5.59 14.09 22.56
CA LYS A 204 6.06 15.48 22.61
C LYS A 204 4.95 16.46 22.19
N VAL A 205 4.19 16.11 21.15
CA VAL A 205 3.03 16.90 20.71
C VAL A 205 1.96 16.97 21.80
N GLU A 206 1.61 15.84 22.43
CA GLU A 206 0.68 15.80 23.55
C GLU A 206 1.14 16.68 24.72
N THR A 207 2.43 16.64 25.04
CA THR A 207 3.01 17.48 26.10
C THR A 207 2.87 18.96 25.76
N MET A 208 3.19 19.37 24.52
CA MET A 208 3.02 20.76 24.07
C MET A 208 1.56 21.20 24.10
N ILE A 209 0.61 20.34 23.71
CA ILE A 209 -0.82 20.65 23.79
C ILE A 209 -1.23 20.90 25.24
N SER A 210 -0.81 20.04 26.17
CA SER A 210 -1.07 20.22 27.61
C SER A 210 -0.50 21.54 28.16
N GLU A 211 0.72 21.90 27.78
CA GLU A 211 1.33 23.17 28.18
C GLU A 211 0.55 24.38 27.64
N VAL A 212 0.14 24.33 26.38
CA VAL A 212 -0.66 25.37 25.74
C VAL A 212 -2.01 25.55 26.47
N ASP A 213 -2.66 24.48 26.88
CA ASP A 213 -3.94 24.55 27.57
C ASP A 213 -3.79 25.14 28.99
N GLN A 214 -2.72 24.78 29.72
CA GLN A 214 -2.39 25.43 31.00
C GLN A 214 -2.13 26.94 30.83
N LEU A 215 -1.40 27.34 29.78
CA LEU A 215 -1.14 28.74 29.49
C LEU A 215 -2.42 29.51 29.13
N LYS A 216 -3.35 28.90 28.38
CA LYS A 216 -4.66 29.49 28.10
C LYS A 216 -5.45 29.75 29.38
N GLU A 217 -5.50 28.78 30.30
CA GLU A 217 -6.19 28.93 31.57
C GLU A 217 -5.58 30.05 32.42
N LYS A 218 -4.25 30.08 32.52
CA LYS A 218 -3.52 31.16 33.21
C LYS A 218 -3.80 32.53 32.61
N ASN A 219 -3.80 32.65 31.27
CA ASN A 219 -4.09 33.89 30.57
C ASN A 219 -5.53 34.36 30.80
N LEU A 220 -6.49 33.43 30.86
CA LEU A 220 -7.88 33.76 31.20
C LEU A 220 -8.00 34.31 32.63
N LYS A 221 -7.25 33.74 33.59
CA LYS A 221 -7.21 34.24 34.96
C LYS A 221 -6.59 35.64 35.03
N LEU A 222 -5.46 35.84 34.36
CA LEU A 222 -4.80 37.16 34.25
C LEU A 222 -5.72 38.22 33.62
N ALA A 223 -6.50 37.86 32.60
CA ALA A 223 -7.46 38.76 31.99
C ALA A 223 -8.53 39.23 33.00
N LYS A 224 -9.07 38.31 33.82
CA LYS A 224 -10.03 38.64 34.89
C LYS A 224 -9.41 39.52 35.98
N GLU A 225 -8.17 39.24 36.38
CA GLU A 225 -7.43 40.06 37.35
C GLU A 225 -7.18 41.47 36.81
N LYS A 226 -6.82 41.60 35.53
CA LYS A 226 -6.65 42.90 34.87
C LYS A 226 -7.95 43.71 34.85
N GLU A 227 -9.09 43.08 34.51
CA GLU A 227 -10.41 43.73 34.55
C GLU A 227 -10.76 44.22 35.97
N LEU A 228 -10.43 43.45 37.01
CA LEU A 228 -10.64 43.85 38.39
C LEU A 228 -9.78 45.07 38.79
N LEU A 229 -8.51 45.09 38.36
CA LEU A 229 -7.60 46.22 38.63
C LEU A 229 -8.08 47.51 37.96
N GLU A 230 -8.59 47.42 36.72
CA GLU A 230 -9.20 48.56 36.03
C GLU A 230 -10.38 49.13 36.83
N LYS A 231 -11.29 48.27 37.31
CA LYS A 231 -12.43 48.68 38.18
C LYS A 231 -11.98 49.31 39.50
N ILE A 232 -10.94 48.77 40.14
CA ILE A 232 -10.39 49.34 41.38
C ILE A 232 -9.82 50.74 41.11
N SER A 233 -9.12 50.93 40.00
CA SER A 233 -8.56 52.22 39.60
C SER A 233 -9.65 53.27 39.40
N GLU A 234 -10.75 52.92 38.73
CA GLU A 234 -11.92 53.79 38.57
C GLU A 234 -12.53 54.19 39.93
N LEU A 235 -12.70 53.23 40.86
CA LEU A 235 -13.22 53.50 42.19
C LEU A 235 -12.31 54.42 43.01
N LEU A 236 -10.99 54.28 42.88
CA LEU A 236 -10.03 55.16 43.54
C LEU A 236 -10.13 56.59 43.02
N LEU A 237 -10.29 56.77 41.70
CA LEU A 237 -10.50 58.08 41.09
C LEU A 237 -11.80 58.73 41.59
N ILE A 238 -12.89 57.95 41.67
CA ILE A 238 -14.16 58.42 42.23
C ILE A 238 -13.98 58.84 43.70
N LYS A 239 -13.30 58.02 44.51
CA LYS A 239 -13.04 58.31 45.93
C LYS A 239 -12.21 59.58 46.10
N GLN A 240 -11.18 59.77 45.30
CA GLN A 240 -10.36 60.98 45.33
C GLN A 240 -11.21 62.22 45.06
N ARG A 241 -12.05 62.19 44.02
CA ARG A 241 -12.96 63.29 43.69
C ARG A 241 -13.98 63.58 44.80
N LEU A 242 -14.49 62.56 45.47
CA LEU A 242 -15.38 62.74 46.64
C LEU A 242 -14.67 63.42 47.81
N LEU A 243 -13.39 63.11 48.04
CA LEU A 243 -12.58 63.77 49.08
C LEU A 243 -12.33 65.24 48.73
N GLU A 244 -12.02 65.55 47.47
CA GLU A 244 -11.86 66.93 46.98
C GLU A 244 -13.15 67.74 47.20
N ILE A 245 -14.31 67.22 46.78
CA ILE A 245 -15.62 67.85 47.00
C ILE A 245 -15.88 68.08 48.50
N LYS A 246 -15.53 67.12 49.35
CA LYS A 246 -15.71 67.25 50.81
C LYS A 246 -14.81 68.34 51.38
N ALA A 247 -13.57 68.45 50.92
CA ALA A 247 -12.65 69.50 51.33
C ALA A 247 -13.14 70.89 50.91
N GLU A 248 -13.60 71.03 49.66
CA GLU A 248 -14.21 72.27 49.14
C GLU A 248 -15.42 72.69 50.00
N LYS A 249 -16.30 71.75 50.35
CA LYS A 249 -17.46 72.01 51.21
C LYS A 249 -17.05 72.46 52.62
N ILE A 250 -16.02 71.86 53.20
CA ILE A 250 -15.51 72.27 54.52
C ILE A 250 -14.97 73.70 54.46
N SER A 251 -14.18 74.04 53.45
CA SER A 251 -13.66 75.41 53.27
C SER A 251 -14.79 76.44 53.11
N LEU A 252 -15.83 76.13 52.33
CA LEU A 252 -17.03 76.95 52.21
C LEU A 252 -17.74 77.18 53.56
N LEU A 253 -17.90 76.12 54.37
CA LEU A 253 -18.52 76.24 55.69
C LEU A 253 -17.70 77.11 56.65
N ILE A 254 -16.37 77.02 56.59
CA ILE A 254 -15.45 77.87 57.37
C ILE A 254 -15.64 79.33 56.96
N GLN A 255 -15.61 79.64 55.65
CA GLN A 255 -15.86 81.00 55.15
C GLN A 255 -17.21 81.57 55.59
N ILE A 256 -18.29 80.78 55.50
CA ILE A 256 -19.62 81.20 55.95
C ILE A 256 -19.63 81.52 57.46
N LYS A 257 -18.92 80.70 58.27
CA LYS A 257 -18.84 80.92 59.72
C LYS A 257 -18.08 82.20 60.04
N GLU A 258 -16.95 82.44 59.40
CA GLU A 258 -16.14 83.66 59.55
C GLU A 258 -16.95 84.91 59.20
N GLN A 259 -17.70 84.88 58.09
CA GLN A 259 -18.58 85.98 57.68
C GLN A 259 -19.68 86.27 58.71
N ARG A 260 -20.26 85.25 59.35
CA ARG A 260 -21.29 85.42 60.38
C ARG A 260 -20.76 85.95 61.71
N SER A 261 -19.50 85.68 62.05
CA SER A 261 -18.86 86.23 63.26
C SER A 261 -18.38 87.67 63.11
N ALA A 262 -18.35 88.20 61.89
CA ALA A 262 -17.99 89.58 61.58
C ALA A 262 -19.19 90.53 61.49
N GLN A 263 -20.42 90.00 61.70
CA GLN A 263 -21.68 90.74 61.81
C GLN A 263 -22.13 90.79 63.27
#